data_AF-H0BXY0-F1
#
_entry.id   AF-H0BXY0-F1
#
_cell.length_a   1.000
_cell.length_b   1.000
_cell.length_c   1.000
_cell.angle_alpha   90.00
_cell.angle_beta   90.00
_cell.angle_gamma   90.00
#
_symmetry.space_group_name_H-M   'P 1'
#
loop_
_entity.id
_entity.type
_entity.pdbx_description
1 polymer ?
#
loop_
_entity_poly.entity_id
_entity_poly.type
_entity_poly.pdbx_seq_one_letter_code
_entity_poly.pdbx_strand_id
1 'polypeptide(L)'
;MLQHANLDLRSGWANYVFSTNKLHRWHHSTESAEADANFGSALILWDQVFGTFRYQPGQNNPAQVGLFSSTTDYPAHAGYWTQLKSMFLPECCRA
;
A
#
# COMPACT_ATOMS: atom_id res chain seq x y z
N MET A 1 -11.26 -6.32 3.96
CA MET A 1 -12.51 -6.48 3.15
C MET A 1 -12.83 -5.28 2.25
N LEU A 2 -12.55 -4.02 2.61
CA LEU A 2 -12.88 -2.83 1.79
C LEU A 2 -11.67 -2.19 1.08
N GLN A 3 -10.51 -2.84 1.13
CA GLN A 3 -9.21 -2.26 0.78
C GLN A 3 -8.76 -2.53 -0.66
N HIS A 4 -9.13 -3.68 -1.22
CA HIS A 4 -8.61 -4.20 -2.49
C HIS A 4 -9.72 -4.21 -3.56
N ALA A 5 -10.24 -3.03 -3.85
CA ALA A 5 -11.18 -2.81 -4.95
C ALA A 5 -10.54 -1.82 -5.94
N ASN A 6 -10.46 -2.21 -7.21
CA ASN A 6 -10.00 -1.33 -8.28
C ASN A 6 -11.11 -0.37 -8.74
N LEU A 7 -11.76 0.29 -7.76
CA LEU A 7 -12.87 1.23 -7.94
C LEU A 7 -12.53 2.52 -7.19
N ASP A 8 -12.91 3.67 -7.75
CA ASP A 8 -12.82 4.97 -7.05
C ASP A 8 -13.94 5.08 -6.00
N LEU A 9 -13.80 4.34 -4.88
CA LEU A 9 -14.77 4.36 -3.80
C LEU A 9 -14.64 5.65 -3.00
N ARG A 10 -15.65 6.52 -3.14
CA ARG A 10 -15.77 7.77 -2.37
C ARG A 10 -16.49 7.51 -1.05
N SER A 11 -15.83 6.80 -0.16
CA SER A 11 -16.41 6.33 1.12
C SER A 11 -16.70 7.44 2.14
N GLY A 12 -16.35 8.70 1.85
CA GLY A 12 -16.72 9.86 2.69
C GLY A 12 -16.29 9.71 4.14
N TRP A 13 -17.27 9.78 5.05
CA TRP A 13 -17.05 9.65 6.50
C TRP A 13 -16.59 8.26 6.93
N ALA A 14 -16.89 7.21 6.14
CA ALA A 14 -16.48 5.85 6.48
C ALA A 14 -14.95 5.68 6.48
N ASN A 15 -14.21 6.60 5.84
CA ASN A 15 -12.74 6.66 5.90
C ASN A 15 -12.20 7.00 7.29
N TYR A 16 -13.03 7.45 8.23
CA TYR A 16 -12.62 7.69 9.63
C TYR A 16 -12.91 6.50 10.55
N VAL A 17 -13.52 5.43 10.04
CA VAL A 17 -13.89 4.26 10.84
C VAL A 17 -13.26 2.99 10.27
N PHE A 18 -13.40 2.79 8.96
CA PHE A 18 -12.96 1.59 8.27
C PHE A 18 -11.71 1.83 7.45
N SER A 19 -10.92 0.79 7.31
CA SER A 19 -9.79 0.77 6.37
C SER A 19 -10.31 0.56 4.95
N THR A 20 -10.60 1.66 4.27
CA THR A 20 -11.10 1.69 2.89
C THR A 20 -9.96 1.57 1.87
N ASN A 21 -10.28 1.35 0.60
CA ASN A 21 -9.27 1.32 -0.46
C ASN A 21 -8.49 2.63 -0.56
N LYS A 22 -9.14 3.78 -0.30
CA LYS A 22 -8.49 5.09 -0.36
C LYS A 22 -7.41 5.25 0.71
N LEU A 23 -7.66 4.77 1.93
CA LEU A 23 -6.68 4.80 3.02
C LEU A 23 -5.55 3.80 2.79
N HIS A 24 -5.93 2.58 2.37
CA HIS A 24 -4.99 1.49 2.17
C HIS A 24 -3.99 1.74 1.04
N ARG A 25 -4.38 2.49 0.01
CA ARG A 25 -3.47 2.88 -1.06
C ARG A 25 -2.30 3.72 -0.55
N TRP A 26 -2.53 4.62 0.42
CA TRP A 26 -1.45 5.40 1.02
C TRP A 26 -0.44 4.52 1.73
N HIS A 27 -0.90 3.49 2.45
CA HIS A 27 -0.02 2.49 3.07
C HIS A 27 0.86 1.76 2.04
N HIS A 28 0.38 1.59 0.81
CA HIS A 28 1.14 1.00 -0.30
C HIS A 28 1.88 2.02 -1.18
N SER A 29 2.02 3.27 -0.74
CA SER A 29 2.88 4.23 -1.44
C SER A 29 4.31 3.70 -1.50
N THR A 30 5.03 3.98 -2.58
CA THR A 30 6.46 3.68 -2.66
C THR A 30 7.32 4.66 -1.83
N GLU A 31 6.75 5.79 -1.40
CA GLU A 31 7.40 6.75 -0.51
C GLU A 31 7.15 6.37 0.96
N SER A 32 8.22 6.12 1.71
CA SER A 32 8.18 5.76 3.14
C SER A 32 7.40 6.77 4.00
N ALA A 33 7.61 8.06 3.75
CA ALA A 33 6.91 9.12 4.49
C ALA A 33 5.38 9.14 4.23
N GLU A 34 4.91 8.42 3.21
CA GLU A 34 3.50 8.21 2.90
C GLU A 34 2.97 6.85 3.38
N ALA A 35 3.78 5.81 3.21
CA ALA A 35 3.45 4.41 3.47
C ALA A 35 3.39 4.04 4.95
N ASP A 36 4.17 4.74 5.79
CA ASP A 36 4.20 4.54 7.25
C ASP A 36 2.96 5.13 7.94
N ALA A 37 1.78 4.77 7.43
CA ALA A 37 0.48 5.21 7.88
C ALA A 37 -0.59 4.16 7.57
N ASN A 38 -1.75 4.26 8.23
CA ASN A 38 -2.94 3.44 7.97
C ASN A 38 -2.72 1.91 8.08
N PHE A 39 -2.06 1.47 9.15
CA PHE A 39 -1.71 0.07 9.44
C PHE A 39 -2.93 -0.82 9.73
N GLY A 40 -4.05 -0.25 10.19
CA GLY A 40 -5.26 -0.99 10.51
C GLY A 40 -5.81 -1.76 9.30
N SER A 41 -6.03 -3.07 9.46
CA SER A 41 -6.55 -3.93 8.37
C SER A 41 -8.07 -3.84 8.15
N ALA A 42 -8.83 -3.60 9.22
CA ALA A 42 -10.29 -3.49 9.16
C ALA A 42 -10.79 -2.13 9.67
N LEU A 43 -10.24 -1.68 10.79
CA LEU A 43 -10.58 -0.41 11.43
C LEU A 43 -9.36 0.51 11.43
N ILE A 44 -9.60 1.77 11.06
CA ILE A 44 -8.58 2.82 11.07
C ILE A 44 -8.53 3.57 12.41
N LEU A 45 -9.38 3.16 13.36
CA LEU A 45 -9.43 3.73 14.70
C LEU A 45 -8.08 3.64 15.41
N TRP A 46 -7.36 2.53 15.24
CA TRP A 46 -6.05 2.35 15.86
C TRP A 46 -5.02 3.36 15.34
N ASP A 47 -5.03 3.63 14.03
CA ASP A 47 -4.16 4.66 13.45
C ASP A 47 -4.48 6.06 13.96
N GLN A 48 -5.74 6.36 14.29
CA GLN A 48 -6.10 7.64 14.92
C GLN A 48 -5.59 7.72 16.37
N VAL A 49 -5.71 6.62 17.13
CA VAL A 49 -5.24 6.55 18.52
C VAL A 49 -3.71 6.67 18.60
N PHE A 50 -2.99 6.04 17.68
CA PHE A 50 -1.53 6.01 17.67
C PHE A 50 -0.89 7.08 16.79
N GLY A 51 -1.68 7.93 16.14
CA GLY A 51 -1.18 9.07 15.35
C GLY A 51 -0.59 8.70 13.98
N THR A 52 -0.91 7.53 13.45
CA THR A 52 -0.48 7.04 12.13
C THR A 52 -1.57 7.17 11.06
N PHE A 53 -2.67 7.86 11.37
CA PHE A 53 -3.78 8.05 10.43
C PHE A 53 -3.43 9.08 9.36
N ARG A 54 -3.53 8.68 8.08
CA ARG A 54 -3.34 9.54 6.92
C ARG A 54 -4.58 9.53 6.03
N TYR A 55 -5.25 10.66 5.93
CA TYR A 55 -6.35 10.85 5.00
C TYR A 55 -6.32 12.26 4.41
N GLN A 56 -6.33 12.35 3.08
CA GLN A 56 -6.38 13.61 2.34
C GLN A 56 -7.68 13.67 1.50
N PRO A 57 -8.75 14.29 2.03
CA PRO A 57 -9.98 14.50 1.28
C PRO A 57 -9.70 15.31 0.00
N GLY A 58 -10.24 14.86 -1.12
CA GLY A 58 -10.13 15.57 -2.41
C GLY A 58 -8.77 15.46 -3.13
N GLN A 59 -7.74 14.86 -2.54
CA GLN A 59 -6.46 14.64 -3.23
C GLN A 59 -6.44 13.35 -4.07
N ASN A 60 -5.54 13.39 -5.06
CA ASN A 60 -5.15 12.25 -5.88
C ASN A 60 -4.38 11.24 -5.02
N ASN A 61 -4.56 9.97 -5.36
CA ASN A 61 -3.87 8.82 -4.74
C ASN A 61 -2.34 9.00 -4.78
N PRO A 62 -1.56 8.23 -3.99
CA PRO A 62 -0.10 8.27 -4.08
C PRO A 62 0.36 8.14 -5.53
N ALA A 63 1.43 8.86 -5.87
CA ALA A 63 1.94 8.95 -7.24
C ALA A 63 2.31 7.57 -7.80
N GLN A 64 2.81 6.69 -6.94
CA GLN A 64 3.12 5.31 -7.26
C GLN A 64 2.73 4.40 -6.09
N VAL A 65 2.13 3.26 -6.42
CA VAL A 65 1.77 2.19 -5.49
C VAL A 65 2.67 1.00 -5.81
N GLY A 66 3.28 0.40 -4.79
CA GLY A 66 4.17 -0.72 -5.01
C GLY A 66 5.00 -1.08 -3.78
N LEU A 67 6.03 -1.88 -4.01
CA LEU A 67 7.07 -2.14 -3.03
C LEU A 67 7.99 -0.91 -2.95
N PHE A 68 8.57 -0.65 -1.78
CA PHE A 68 9.55 0.41 -1.60
C PHE A 68 10.67 0.29 -2.65
N SER A 69 11.27 1.43 -3.00
CA SER A 69 12.33 1.57 -4.02
C SER A 69 13.49 0.58 -3.91
N SER A 70 13.63 -0.09 -2.76
CA SER A 70 14.61 -1.14 -2.47
C SER A 70 14.40 -2.48 -3.21
N THR A 71 13.28 -2.72 -3.91
CA THR A 71 13.10 -3.93 -4.73
C THR A 71 13.45 -3.73 -6.19
N THR A 72 14.64 -3.20 -6.46
CA THR A 72 15.15 -2.98 -7.84
C THR A 72 15.25 -4.29 -8.64
N ASP A 73 15.34 -5.43 -7.97
CA ASP A 73 15.61 -6.73 -8.60
C ASP A 73 14.36 -7.57 -8.92
N TYR A 74 13.14 -7.07 -8.66
CA TYR A 74 11.93 -7.81 -9.04
C TYR A 74 11.71 -7.74 -10.56
N PRO A 75 11.61 -8.88 -11.28
CA PRO A 75 11.54 -8.91 -12.73
C PRO A 75 10.12 -8.60 -13.25
N ALA A 76 9.60 -7.40 -12.96
CA ALA A 76 8.21 -6.99 -13.23
C ALA A 76 7.79 -7.09 -14.70
N HIS A 77 8.74 -6.95 -15.62
CA HIS A 77 8.49 -6.99 -17.07
C HIS A 77 8.90 -8.33 -17.72
N ALA A 78 9.36 -9.32 -16.94
CA ALA A 78 9.71 -10.63 -17.46
C ALA A 78 8.46 -11.52 -17.63
N GLY A 79 8.65 -12.69 -18.26
CA GLY A 79 7.58 -13.69 -18.39
C GLY A 79 7.13 -14.25 -17.04
N TYR A 80 5.90 -14.77 -17.00
CA TYR A 80 5.27 -15.33 -15.79
C TYR A 80 6.17 -16.30 -15.02
N TRP A 81 6.86 -17.20 -15.72
CA TRP A 81 7.75 -18.17 -15.09
C TRP A 81 8.96 -17.55 -14.40
N THR A 82 9.48 -16.43 -14.92
CA THR A 82 10.57 -15.69 -14.28
C THR A 82 10.08 -14.98 -13.03
N GLN A 83 8.89 -14.37 -13.08
CA GLN A 83 8.25 -13.74 -11.91
C GLN A 83 7.91 -14.77 -10.83
N LEU A 84 7.40 -15.95 -11.20
CA LEU A 84 7.08 -17.01 -10.25
C LEU A 84 8.33 -17.61 -9.61
N LYS A 85 9.43 -17.74 -10.35
CA LYS A 85 10.69 -18.29 -9.83
C LYS A 85 11.51 -17.29 -9.02
N SER A 86 11.24 -15.98 -9.12
CA SER A 86 12.04 -14.95 -8.46
C SER A 86 12.05 -15.09 -6.93
N MET A 87 10.97 -15.62 -6.32
CA MET A 87 10.91 -15.90 -4.89
C MET A 87 11.92 -16.97 -4.42
N PHE A 88 12.44 -17.80 -5.34
CA PHE A 88 13.43 -18.85 -5.07
C PHE A 88 14.84 -18.49 -5.54
N LEU A 89 15.00 -17.30 -6.13
CA LEU A 89 16.27 -16.77 -6.62
C LEU A 89 16.64 -15.55 -5.77
N PRO A 90 17.19 -15.75 -4.56
CA PRO A 90 17.55 -14.65 -3.69
C PRO A 90 18.84 -14.00 -4.21
N GLU A 91 18.76 -13.19 -5.27
CA GLU A 91 19.85 -12.28 -5.60
C GLU A 91 19.99 -11.17 -4.53
N CYS A 92 18.95 -10.95 -3.71
CA CYS A 92 18.88 -9.84 -2.75
C CYS A 92 19.61 -10.09 -1.41
N CYS A 93 20.22 -11.26 -1.20
CA CYS A 93 20.91 -11.58 0.06
C CYS A 93 22.29 -12.22 -0.18
N ARG A 94 23.16 -11.57 -0.96
CA ARG A 94 24.60 -11.73 -0.70
C ARG A 94 24.93 -10.84 0.49
N ALA A 95 25.21 -11.47 1.64
CA ALA A 95 25.80 -10.79 2.79
C ALA A 95 27.18 -10.20 2.43
#